data_AF-A0A9J6F003-F1
#
_entry.id   AF-A0A9J6F003-F1
#
_cell.length_a   1.000
_cell.length_b   1.000
_cell.length_c   1.000
_cell.angle_alpha   90.00
_cell.angle_beta   90.00
_cell.angle_gamma   90.00
#
_symmetry.space_group_name_H-M   'P 1'
#
loop_
_entity.id
_entity.type
_entity.pdbx_description
1 polymer ?
#
loop_
_entity_poly.entity_id
_entity_poly.type
_entity_poly.pdbx_seq_one_letter_code
_entity_poly.pdbx_strand_id
1 'polypeptide(L)'
;MKHMENENRLRGGCPGDWVWIVPPLSGSLTPVFHQEMLYYHLKPNYEYQTPAWKTHVWQKKADDQRRHSRKFRFKDIARHARNLPA
;
A
#
# COMPACT_ATOMS: atom_id res chain seq x y z
N MET A 1 -5.89 28.96 15.19
CA MET A 1 -5.39 28.14 14.07
C MET A 1 -3.90 28.40 13.91
N LYS A 2 -3.10 28.05 14.93
CA LYS A 2 -1.77 28.65 15.14
C LYS A 2 -0.74 28.34 14.05
N HIS A 3 -0.75 27.14 13.49
CA HIS A 3 0.19 26.75 12.43
C HIS A 3 -0.09 27.52 11.13
N MET A 4 -1.34 27.55 10.68
CA MET A 4 -1.76 28.28 9.48
C MET A 4 -1.48 29.78 9.59
N GLU A 5 -1.74 30.39 10.74
CA GLU A 5 -1.43 31.81 11.00
C GLU A 5 0.07 32.11 10.90
N ASN A 6 0.91 31.21 11.43
CA ASN A 6 2.35 31.35 11.36
C ASN A 6 2.90 31.21 9.93
N GLU A 7 2.45 30.21 9.17
CA GLU A 7 2.89 30.01 7.79
C GLU A 7 2.45 31.16 6.87
N ASN A 8 1.22 31.66 7.02
CA ASN A 8 0.76 32.84 6.31
C ASN A 8 1.63 34.06 6.62
N ARG A 9 2.02 34.26 7.90
CA ARG A 9 2.90 35.38 8.29
C ARG A 9 4.33 35.22 7.77
N LEU A 10 4.89 34.02 7.80
CA LEU A 10 6.29 33.78 7.47
C LEU A 10 6.54 33.63 5.96
N ARG A 11 5.59 33.05 5.23
CA ARG A 11 5.77 32.64 3.83
C ARG A 11 4.61 33.04 2.91
N GLY A 12 3.55 33.66 3.45
CA GLY A 12 2.43 34.18 2.65
C GLY A 12 1.38 33.13 2.29
N GLY A 13 1.48 31.89 2.79
CA GLY A 13 0.52 30.84 2.47
C GLY A 13 0.75 29.54 3.23
N CYS A 14 -0.33 28.76 3.39
CA CYS A 14 -0.31 27.41 3.94
C CYS A 14 -1.21 26.51 3.08
N PRO A 15 -0.67 25.65 2.19
CA PRO A 15 -1.50 24.72 1.43
C PRO A 15 -2.23 23.77 2.39
N GLY A 16 -3.54 23.62 2.22
CA GLY A 16 -4.37 22.78 3.09
C GLY A 16 -5.52 22.13 2.31
N ASP A 17 -5.64 20.81 2.44
CA ASP A 17 -6.80 20.07 1.95
C ASP A 17 -7.89 20.06 3.03
N TRP A 18 -8.89 20.92 2.86
CA TRP A 18 -9.97 21.09 3.84
C TRP A 18 -10.74 19.80 4.11
N VAL A 19 -10.94 18.96 3.08
CA VAL A 19 -11.70 17.70 3.18
C VAL A 19 -10.98 16.69 4.07
N TRP A 20 -9.65 16.69 4.04
CA TRP A 20 -8.82 15.81 4.89
C TRP A 20 -8.54 16.39 6.28
N ILE A 21 -8.53 17.72 6.43
CA ILE A 21 -8.20 18.39 7.69
C ILE A 21 -9.41 18.44 8.65
N VAL A 22 -10.61 18.67 8.14
CA VAL A 22 -11.81 18.71 8.97
C VAL A 22 -12.10 17.32 9.56
N PRO A 23 -12.27 17.20 10.89
CA PRO A 23 -12.55 15.90 11.50
C PRO A 23 -13.86 15.28 10.99
N PRO A 24 -13.90 13.94 10.80
CA PRO A 24 -15.10 13.26 10.28
C PRO A 24 -16.26 13.25 11.28
N LEU A 25 -16.00 13.54 12.56
CA LEU A 25 -17.00 13.70 13.60
C LEU A 25 -16.91 15.12 14.15
N SER A 26 -18.06 15.76 14.35
CA SER A 26 -18.13 17.11 14.95
C SER A 26 -17.37 18.17 14.16
N GLY A 27 -17.33 18.08 12.83
CA GLY A 27 -16.58 18.99 11.96
C GLY A 27 -16.89 20.46 12.26
N SER A 28 -18.16 20.85 12.26
CA SER A 28 -18.60 22.24 12.52
C SER A 28 -18.33 22.75 13.93
N LEU A 29 -18.02 21.88 14.90
CA LEU A 29 -17.60 22.31 16.24
C LEU A 29 -16.12 22.72 16.28
N THR A 30 -15.36 22.41 15.23
CA THR A 30 -13.94 22.74 15.15
C THR A 30 -13.70 24.03 14.36
N PRO A 31 -12.68 24.83 14.71
CA PRO A 31 -12.40 26.09 14.02
C PRO A 31 -11.96 25.88 12.56
N VAL A 32 -11.42 24.71 12.22
CA VAL A 32 -11.00 24.38 10.84
C VAL A 32 -12.16 24.35 9.86
N PHE A 33 -13.37 24.02 10.32
CA PHE A 33 -14.56 23.97 9.46
C PHE A 33 -14.92 25.34 8.88
N HIS A 34 -14.72 26.40 9.66
CA HIS A 34 -15.07 27.77 9.27
C HIS A 34 -13.93 28.50 8.53
N GLN A 35 -12.76 27.86 8.39
CA GLN A 35 -11.59 28.46 7.79
C GLN A 35 -11.50 28.07 6.31
N GLU A 36 -11.53 29.07 5.42
CA GLU A 36 -11.23 28.87 4.01
C GLU A 36 -9.76 28.49 3.83
N MET A 37 -9.50 27.49 2.98
CA MET A 37 -8.16 26.97 2.70
C MET A 37 -7.97 26.86 1.19
N LEU A 38 -6.74 27.12 0.73
CA LEU A 38 -6.34 26.91 -0.65
C LEU A 38 -5.51 25.63 -0.74
N TYR A 39 -5.87 24.76 -1.67
CA TYR A 39 -5.14 23.53 -1.95
C TYR A 39 -4.26 23.71 -3.19
N TYR A 40 -2.95 23.56 -3.02
CA TYR A 40 -1.95 23.62 -4.08
C TYR A 40 -0.71 22.81 -3.72
N HIS A 41 0.03 22.34 -4.73
CA HIS A 41 1.20 21.48 -4.54
C HIS A 41 2.49 22.32 -4.60
N LEU A 42 3.36 22.16 -3.59
CA LEU A 42 4.73 22.68 -3.57
C LEU A 42 5.72 21.52 -3.68
N LYS A 43 7.02 21.78 -3.92
CA LYS A 43 8.09 20.79 -3.83
C LYS A 43 9.09 21.22 -2.75
N PRO A 44 9.67 20.28 -1.98
CA PRO A 44 9.44 18.82 -1.99
C PRO A 44 8.04 18.43 -1.47
N ASN A 45 7.49 17.30 -1.96
CA ASN A 45 6.20 16.78 -1.50
C ASN A 45 6.16 15.24 -1.43
N TYR A 46 5.11 14.75 -0.77
CA TYR A 46 4.73 13.35 -0.77
C TYR A 46 3.69 13.09 -1.86
N GLU A 47 3.84 11.99 -2.59
CA GLU A 47 2.96 11.58 -3.68
C GLU A 47 2.46 10.16 -3.43
N TYR A 48 1.24 9.87 -3.89
CA TYR A 48 0.73 8.51 -3.88
C TYR A 48 1.54 7.63 -4.83
N GLN A 49 1.68 6.36 -4.45
CA GLN A 49 2.35 5.35 -5.25
C GLN A 49 1.40 4.19 -5.51
N THR A 50 1.64 3.48 -6.62
CA THR A 50 0.91 2.24 -6.88
C THR A 50 1.26 1.22 -5.80
N PRO A 51 0.28 0.51 -5.20
CA PRO A 51 0.57 -0.50 -4.20
C PRO A 51 1.54 -1.55 -4.73
N ALA A 52 2.56 -1.89 -3.91
CA ALA A 52 3.70 -2.68 -4.36
C ALA A 52 3.33 -4.03 -4.99
N TRP A 53 2.30 -4.71 -4.49
CA TRP A 53 1.88 -6.02 -5.02
C TRP A 53 1.27 -5.98 -6.43
N LYS A 54 0.85 -4.81 -6.91
CA LYS A 54 0.36 -4.65 -8.30
C LYS A 54 1.51 -4.55 -9.30
N THR A 55 2.67 -4.08 -8.87
CA THR A 55 3.84 -3.86 -9.72
C THR A 55 4.96 -4.86 -9.48
N HIS A 56 4.95 -5.56 -8.34
CA HIS A 56 6.00 -6.48 -7.95
C HIS A 56 6.00 -7.76 -8.80
N VAL A 57 7.13 -8.02 -9.46
CA VAL A 57 7.38 -9.28 -10.16
C VAL A 57 7.98 -10.28 -9.18
N TRP A 58 7.16 -11.24 -8.76
CA TRP A 58 7.58 -12.32 -7.85
C TRP A 58 8.63 -13.21 -8.52
N GLN A 59 9.83 -13.25 -7.94
CA GLN A 59 10.89 -14.18 -8.37
C GLN A 59 10.58 -15.59 -7.88
N LYS A 60 10.44 -16.56 -8.80
CA LYS A 60 10.31 -17.98 -8.43
C LYS A 60 11.69 -18.51 -8.03
N LYS A 61 11.80 -19.10 -6.84
CA LYS A 61 13.01 -19.86 -6.45
C LYS A 61 13.15 -21.06 -7.38
N ALA A 62 14.36 -21.34 -7.85
CA ALA A 62 14.65 -22.46 -8.76
C ALA A 62 14.18 -23.84 -8.23
N ASP A 63 14.05 -23.99 -6.91
CA ASP A 63 13.61 -25.22 -6.27
C ASP A 63 12.10 -25.52 -6.47
N ASP A 64 11.28 -24.50 -6.72
CA ASP A 64 9.82 -24.65 -6.88
C ASP A 64 9.45 -25.23 -8.25
N GLN A 65 10.31 -25.04 -9.27
CA GLN A 65 10.18 -25.70 -10.57
C GLN A 65 10.38 -27.22 -10.48
N ARG A 66 11.22 -27.70 -9.53
CA ARG A 66 11.51 -29.12 -9.34
C ARG A 66 10.38 -29.88 -8.65
N ARG A 67 9.50 -29.19 -7.89
CA ARG A 67 8.34 -29.80 -7.23
C ARG A 67 7.23 -30.18 -8.22
N HIS A 68 7.00 -29.37 -9.26
CA HIS A 68 5.97 -29.70 -10.27
C HIS A 68 6.42 -30.79 -11.26
N SER A 69 7.73 -31.10 -11.32
CA SER A 69 8.28 -32.10 -12.26
C SER A 69 8.15 -33.56 -11.80
N ARG A 70 7.82 -33.83 -10.53
CA ARG A 70 7.69 -35.20 -10.02
C ARG A 70 6.23 -35.62 -9.84
N LYS A 71 5.50 -35.68 -10.95
CA LYS A 71 4.22 -36.40 -11.00
C LYS A 71 4.51 -37.90 -11.08
N PHE A 72 4.64 -38.56 -9.94
CA PHE A 72 4.64 -40.02 -9.93
C PHE A 72 3.27 -40.51 -10.42
N ARG A 73 3.24 -41.32 -11.48
CA ARG A 73 1.99 -41.95 -11.90
C ARG A 73 1.66 -43.04 -10.89
N PHE A 74 0.39 -43.15 -10.50
CA PHE A 74 -0.08 -44.16 -9.55
C PHE A 74 0.38 -45.59 -9.93
N LYS A 75 0.44 -45.90 -11.23
CA LYS A 75 0.95 -47.18 -11.75
C LYS A 75 2.41 -47.47 -11.37
N ASP A 76 3.26 -46.46 -11.27
CA ASP A 76 4.68 -46.64 -10.95
C ASP A 76 4.90 -46.81 -9.44
N ILE A 77 4.04 -46.17 -8.62
CA ILE A 77 3.96 -46.40 -7.17
C ILE A 77 3.43 -47.82 -6.89
N ALA A 78 2.33 -48.22 -7.54
CA ALA A 78 1.72 -49.55 -7.38
C ALA A 78 2.61 -50.69 -7.92
N ARG A 79 3.56 -50.39 -8.81
CA ARG A 79 4.56 -51.36 -9.28
C ARG A 79 5.68 -51.55 -8.25
N HIS A 80 6.16 -50.46 -7.66
CA HIS A 80 7.16 -50.54 -6.58
C HIS A 80 6.62 -51.24 -5.34
N ALA A 81 5.39 -50.90 -4.91
CA ALA A 81 4.75 -51.55 -3.76
C ALA A 81 4.56 -53.06 -3.93
N ARG A 82 4.41 -53.54 -5.18
CA ARG A 82 4.30 -54.98 -5.48
C ARG A 82 5.64 -55.71 -5.53
N ASN A 83 6.74 -55.00 -5.72
CA ASN A 83 8.08 -55.56 -5.86
C ASN A 83 8.94 -55.36 -4.60
N LEU A 84 8.34 -54.95 -3.48
CA LEU A 84 9.05 -54.87 -2.19
C LEU A 84 9.23 -56.29 -1.63
N PRO A 85 10.46 -56.77 -1.38
CA PRO A 85 10.66 -57.99 -0.61
C PRO A 85 10.23 -57.76 0.85
N ALA A 86 9.62 -58.79 1.46
CA ALA A 86 9.12 -58.79 2.83
C ALA A 86 10.24 -58.63 3.88
#